data_AF-A0A4Q3R7V4-F1
#
_entry.id   AF-A0A4Q3R7V4-F1
#
_cell.length_a   1.000
_cell.length_b   1.000
_cell.length_c   1.000
_cell.angle_alpha   90.00
_cell.angle_beta   90.00
_cell.angle_gamma   90.00
#
_symmetry.space_group_name_H-M   'P 1'
#
loop_
_entity.id
_entity.type
_entity.pdbx_description
1 polymer ?
#
loop_
_entity_poly.entity_id
_entity_poly.type
_entity_poly.pdbx_seq_one_letter_code
_entity_poly.pdbx_strand_id
1 'polypeptide(L)' 'LRGIRVVVAGLDMDFTGKPFGPVPQLLAVADYITKLHAICVKCGNIASISYRKVADESQLLLGEKDLYEPRCRHCWQLRD' A
#
# COMPACT_ATOMS: atom_id res chain seq x y z
N LEU A 1 -18.72 22.41 -14.09
CA LEU A 1 -17.84 21.23 -14.21
C LEU A 1 -16.90 21.43 -15.40
N ARG A 2 -15.62 21.01 -15.32
CA ARG A 2 -14.64 21.16 -16.43
C ARG A 2 -14.67 20.00 -17.45
N GLY A 3 -15.45 18.94 -17.21
CA GLY A 3 -15.61 17.81 -18.14
C GLY A 3 -14.38 16.88 -18.26
N ILE A 4 -13.47 16.90 -17.29
CA ILE A 4 -12.21 16.13 -17.33
C ILE A 4 -12.37 14.83 -16.56
N ARG A 5 -11.93 13.71 -17.16
CA ARG A 5 -11.78 12.42 -16.48
C ARG A 5 -10.39 12.37 -15.82
N VAL A 6 -10.36 12.19 -14.50
CA VAL A 6 -9.11 12.05 -13.72
C VAL A 6 -8.94 10.58 -13.32
N VAL A 7 -7.75 10.03 -13.57
CA VAL A 7 -7.37 8.67 -13.15
C VAL A 7 -6.14 8.78 -12.26
N VAL A 8 -6.20 8.14 -11.09
CA VAL A 8 -5.14 8.18 -10.07
C VAL A 8 -4.72 6.75 -9.73
N ALA A 9 -3.41 6.52 -9.62
CA ALA A 9 -2.83 5.31 -9.07
C ALA A 9 -1.87 5.69 -7.94
N GLY A 10 -1.92 4.97 -6.83
CA GLY A 10 -1.07 5.23 -5.68
C GLY A 10 -1.27 4.20 -4.58
N LEU A 11 -0.37 4.23 -3.60
CA LEU A 11 -0.50 3.44 -2.39
C LEU A 11 -1.52 4.11 -1.47
N ASP A 12 -2.50 3.35 -1.00
CA ASP A 12 -3.48 3.84 -0.04
C ASP A 12 -2.95 3.85 1.40
N MET A 13 -1.92 3.05 1.68
CA MET A 13 -1.26 2.96 2.98
C MET A 13 0.27 2.94 2.84
N ASP A 14 0.96 3.43 3.87
CA ASP A 14 2.41 3.32 4.01
C ASP A 14 2.82 1.95 4.62
N PHE A 15 4.13 1.75 4.82
CA PHE A 15 4.68 0.49 5.34
C PHE A 15 4.21 0.16 6.77
N THR A 16 3.68 1.15 7.51
CA THR A 16 3.12 0.98 8.85
C THR A 16 1.61 0.69 8.82
N GLY A 17 1.00 0.63 7.64
CA GLY A 17 -0.43 0.43 7.46
C GLY A 17 -1.26 1.69 7.74
N LYS A 18 -0.63 2.87 7.74
CA LYS A 18 -1.32 4.16 7.93
C LYS A 18 -1.68 4.79 6.58
N PRO A 19 -2.76 5.58 6.50
CA PRO A 19 -3.17 6.23 5.26
C PRO A 19 -2.03 7.07 4.64
N PHE A 20 -1.79 6.91 3.33
CA PHE A 20 -0.61 7.49 2.67
C PHE A 20 -0.94 8.69 1.77
N GLY A 21 -0.36 9.85 2.13
CA GLY A 21 -0.48 11.07 1.34
C GLY A 21 -1.94 11.46 1.06
N PRO A 22 -2.27 11.92 -0.17
CA PRO A 22 -3.61 12.36 -0.54
C PRO A 22 -4.56 11.22 -0.97
N VAL A 23 -4.05 9.99 -1.12
CA VAL A 23 -4.81 8.86 -1.67
C VAL A 23 -6.08 8.57 -0.86
N PRO A 24 -6.09 8.57 0.49
CA PRO A 24 -7.29 8.34 1.28
C PRO A 24 -8.41 9.36 1.01
N GLN A 25 -8.06 10.63 0.82
CA GLN A 25 -9.03 11.70 0.52
C GLN A 25 -9.55 11.55 -0.90
N LEU A 26 -8.70 11.16 -1.86
CA LEU A 26 -9.11 10.88 -3.23
C LEU A 26 -10.06 9.67 -3.31
N LEU A 27 -9.82 8.63 -2.52
CA LEU A 27 -10.73 7.49 -2.40
C LEU A 27 -12.12 7.92 -1.91
N ALA A 28 -12.22 8.85 -0.98
CA ALA A 28 -13.51 9.30 -0.43
C ALA A 28 -14.38 10.06 -1.43
N VAL A 29 -13.78 10.68 -2.46
CA VAL A 29 -14.48 11.51 -3.46
C VAL A 29 -14.52 10.90 -4.86
N ALA A 30 -13.88 9.75 -5.06
CA ALA A 30 -13.81 9.08 -6.37
C ALA A 30 -15.14 8.40 -6.74
N ASP A 31 -15.56 8.56 -7.99
CA ASP A 31 -16.75 7.85 -8.52
C ASP A 31 -16.51 6.33 -8.63
N TYR A 32 -15.26 5.92 -8.91
CA TYR A 32 -14.87 4.52 -9.07
C TYR A 32 -13.58 4.22 -8.30
N ILE A 33 -13.61 3.13 -7.52
CA ILE A 33 -12.48 2.68 -6.72
C ILE A 33 -12.16 1.23 -7.08
N THR A 34 -10.89 0.96 -7.37
CA THR A 34 -10.38 -0.42 -7.49
C THR A 34 -9.18 -0.56 -6.56
N LYS A 35 -9.30 -1.42 -5.55
CA LYS A 35 -8.20 -1.74 -4.64
C LYS A 35 -7.55 -3.04 -5.08
N LEU A 36 -6.32 -2.95 -5.57
CA LEU A 36 -5.55 -4.09 -6.02
C LEU A 36 -4.87 -4.78 -4.83
N HIS A 37 -4.72 -6.09 -4.94
CA HIS A 37 -4.05 -6.90 -3.93
C HIS A 37 -2.93 -7.74 -4.55
N ALA A 38 -1.85 -7.92 -3.79
CA ALA A 38 -0.77 -8.83 -4.13
C ALA A 38 -0.98 -10.19 -3.46
N ILE A 39 -0.03 -11.10 -3.64
CA ILE A 39 0.04 -12.39 -2.94
C ILE A 39 1.09 -12.30 -1.84
N CYS A 40 0.74 -12.73 -0.63
CA CYS A 40 1.61 -12.72 0.53
C CYS A 40 2.78 -13.68 0.33
N VAL A 41 4.01 -13.19 0.38
CA VAL A 41 5.20 -14.02 0.19
C VAL A 41 5.45 -15.03 1.32
N LYS A 42 4.80 -14.83 2.48
CA LYS A 42 4.95 -15.73 3.64
C LYS A 42 3.94 -16.88 3.65
N CYS A 43 2.71 -16.67 3.16
CA CYS A 43 1.64 -17.67 3.32
C CYS A 43 0.71 -17.84 2.11
N GLY A 44 0.94 -17.13 1.00
CA GLY A 44 0.12 -17.26 -0.22
C GLY A 44 -1.26 -16.60 -0.18
N ASN A 45 -1.70 -16.09 0.97
CA ASN A 45 -2.96 -15.34 1.08
C ASN A 45 -2.90 -13.96 0.40
N ILE A 46 -4.06 -13.33 0.24
CA ILE A 46 -4.19 -11.95 -0.22
C ILE A 46 -3.35 -11.01 0.66
N ALA A 47 -2.45 -10.26 0.02
CA ALA A 47 -1.61 -9.26 0.67
C ALA A 47 -2.19 -7.85 0.49
N SER A 48 -2.09 -7.08 1.56
CA SER A 48 -2.61 -5.71 1.63
C SER A 48 -1.62 -4.73 2.24
N ILE A 49 -0.42 -5.18 2.59
CA ILE A 49 0.61 -4.35 3.23
C ILE A 49 1.92 -4.54 2.50
N SER A 50 2.57 -3.43 2.17
CA SER A 50 3.96 -3.37 1.72
C SER A 50 4.88 -3.39 2.94
N TYR A 51 5.26 -4.57 3.40
CA TYR A 51 6.15 -4.73 4.57
C TYR A 51 7.55 -4.28 4.23
N ARG A 52 8.14 -3.42 5.07
CA ARG A 52 9.53 -2.97 4.96
C ARG A 52 10.47 -3.95 5.66
N LYS A 53 11.49 -4.41 4.96
CA LYS A 53 12.48 -5.40 5.45
C LYS A 53 13.66 -4.79 6.19
N VAL A 54 13.89 -3.48 6.04
CA VAL A 54 14.99 -2.76 6.67
C VAL A 54 14.50 -1.96 7.88
N ALA A 55 15.38 -1.81 8.88
CA ALA A 55 15.13 -0.98 10.06
C ALA A 55 15.33 0.51 9.72
N ASP A 56 14.44 1.03 8.88
CA ASP A 56 14.34 2.45 8.54
C ASP A 56 12.92 2.91 8.85
N GLU A 57 12.78 4.02 9.56
CA GLU A 57 11.48 4.57 9.99
C GLU A 57 10.99 5.73 9.12
N SER A 58 11.78 6.17 8.13
CA SER A 58 11.40 7.24 7.22
C SER A 58 10.14 6.87 6.43
N GLN A 59 9.15 7.76 6.37
CA GLN A 59 7.93 7.44 5.62
C GLN A 59 8.22 7.27 4.12
N LEU A 60 9.17 8.04 3.58
CA LEU A 60 9.58 8.00 2.18
C LEU A 60 10.95 7.34 2.05
N LEU A 61 10.94 6.11 1.54
CA LEU A 61 12.13 5.34 1.21
C LEU A 61 11.90 4.64 -0.12
N LEU A 62 12.69 5.02 -1.13
CA LEU A 62 12.63 4.44 -2.47
C LEU A 62 13.32 3.07 -2.47
N GLY A 63 12.65 2.08 -3.06
CA GLY A 63 13.19 0.75 -3.25
C GLY A 63 12.12 -0.20 -3.77
N GLU A 64 12.54 -1.42 -4.13
CA GLU A 64 11.65 -2.43 -4.69
C GLU A 64 11.65 -3.68 -3.80
N LYS A 65 11.86 -4.86 -4.40
CA LYS A 65 11.80 -6.18 -3.74
C LYS A 65 12.92 -6.39 -2.74
N ASP A 66 13.97 -5.60 -2.79
CA ASP A 66 15.10 -5.60 -1.86
C ASP A 66 14.71 -4.96 -0.52
N LEU A 67 13.87 -3.91 -0.53
CA LEU A 67 13.43 -3.19 0.67
C LEU A 67 12.01 -3.54 1.12
N TYR A 68 11.15 -3.98 0.20
CA TYR A 68 9.74 -4.24 0.48
C TYR A 68 9.28 -5.61 0.00
N GLU A 69 8.28 -6.17 0.68
CA GLU A 69 7.56 -7.35 0.22
C GLU A 69 6.08 -7.30 0.60
N PRO A 70 5.19 -7.88 -0.23
CA PRO A 70 3.77 -7.91 0.08
C PRO A 70 3.48 -8.93 1.19
N ARG A 71 2.85 -8.49 2.28
CA ARG A 71 2.37 -9.34 3.36
C ARG A 71 0.87 -9.18 3.58
N CYS A 72 0.23 -10.28 4.00
CA CYS A 72 -1.11 -10.23 4.58
C CYS A 72 -1.04 -9.62 6.00
N ARG A 73 -2.18 -9.20 6.54
CA ARG A 73 -2.24 -8.55 7.87
C ARG A 73 -1.63 -9.41 8.99
N HIS A 74 -1.83 -10.73 8.92
CA HIS A 74 -1.30 -11.67 9.90
C HIS A 74 0.24 -11.76 9.84
N CYS A 75 0.81 -12.05 8.67
CA CYS A 75 2.26 -12.15 8.50
C CYS A 75 3.00 -10.81 8.68
N TRP A 76 2.29 -9.67 8.58
CA TRP A 76 2.83 -8.36 8.92
C TRP A 76 2.99 -8.15 10.44
N GLN A 77 2.08 -8.72 11.25
CA GLN A 77 2.12 -8.62 12.71
C GLN A 77 3.15 -9.58 13.33
N LEU A 78 3.32 -10.76 12.75
CA LEU A 78 4.30 -11.77 13.16
C LEU A 78 5.73 -11.40 12.74
N ARG A 79 6.15 -10.15 12.98
CA ARG A 79 7.46 -9.60 12.55
C ARG A 79 8.58 -10.65 12.69
N ASP A 80 9.43 -10.72 11.66
CA ASP A 80 10.58 -11.63 11.62
C ASP A 80 11.63 -11.24 12.67
#